data_AF-A0A8S9JTN3-F1
#
_entry.id   AF-A0A8S9JTN3-F1
#
_cell.length_a   1.000
_cell.length_b   1.000
_cell.length_c   1.000
_cell.angle_alpha   90.00
_cell.angle_beta   90.00
_cell.angle_gamma   90.00
#
_symmetry.space_group_name_H-M   'P 1'
#
loop_
_entity.id
_entity.type
_entity.pdbx_description
1 polymer ?
#
loop_
_entity_poly.entity_id
_entity_poly.type
_entity_poly.pdbx_seq_one_letter_code
_entity_poly.pdbx_strand_id
1 'polypeptide(L)'
;MLAVEIGKKLAKKHFIHHVFGENDFEDGTHCYRLLEHEPFISNCYNFRGSTNDMEPQDAVMVGQKLFKIMTAILESYSSDDHSRVDYMRISQSEEFRRYKEDFSEGKKLLKWIMSYVDANKAGLLTHLLGEDGGGSVHIVYQDYDWSINS
;
A
#
# COMPACT_ATOMS: atom_id res chain seq x y z
N MET A 1 6.68 -1.50 -37.40
CA MET A 1 6.61 -0.23 -36.62
C MET A 1 5.57 -0.27 -35.51
N LEU A 2 4.29 -0.58 -35.77
CA LEU A 2 3.24 -0.61 -34.73
C LEU A 2 3.54 -1.56 -33.55
N ALA A 3 4.06 -2.77 -33.83
CA ALA A 3 4.40 -3.75 -32.79
C ALA A 3 5.48 -3.24 -31.81
N VAL A 4 6.51 -2.57 -32.33
CA VAL A 4 7.57 -1.96 -31.51
C VAL A 4 7.01 -0.84 -30.64
N GLU A 5 6.12 -0.01 -31.19
CA GLU A 5 5.49 1.07 -30.44
C GLU A 5 4.60 0.54 -29.31
N ILE A 6 3.85 -0.54 -29.55
CA ILE A 6 3.05 -1.22 -28.53
C ILE A 6 3.96 -1.82 -27.46
N GLY A 7 5.03 -2.52 -27.84
CA GLY A 7 5.98 -3.09 -26.89
C GLY A 7 6.65 -2.02 -26.02
N LYS A 8 7.02 -0.87 -26.59
CA LYS A 8 7.52 0.29 -25.83
C LYS A 8 6.48 0.83 -24.85
N LYS A 9 5.20 0.89 -25.23
CA LYS A 9 4.11 1.29 -24.31
C LYS A 9 3.93 0.30 -23.16
N LEU A 10 4.04 -1.00 -23.42
CA LEU A 10 3.98 -2.05 -22.39
C LEU A 10 5.15 -1.96 -21.43
N ALA A 11 6.37 -1.75 -21.95
CA ALA A 11 7.58 -1.58 -21.14
C ALA A 11 7.50 -0.33 -20.25
N LYS A 12 7.04 0.80 -20.79
CA LYS A 12 6.83 2.05 -20.03
C LYS A 12 5.81 1.90 -18.91
N LYS A 13 4.80 1.05 -19.09
CA LYS A 13 3.81 0.70 -18.06
C LYS A 13 4.26 -0.46 -17.15
N HIS A 14 5.50 -0.92 -17.28
CA HIS A 14 6.08 -2.02 -16.49
C HIS A 14 5.38 -3.38 -16.66
N PHE A 15 4.60 -3.59 -17.73
CA PHE A 15 4.01 -4.90 -18.03
C PHE A 15 5.04 -5.90 -18.57
N ILE A 16 6.13 -5.38 -19.14
CA ILE A 16 7.27 -6.17 -19.58
C ILE A 16 8.56 -5.43 -19.22
N HIS A 17 9.65 -6.16 -19.04
CA HIS A 17 10.99 -5.57 -18.98
C HIS A 17 12.03 -6.51 -19.59
N HIS A 18 13.17 -5.95 -19.97
CA HIS A 18 14.31 -6.74 -20.41
C HIS A 18 14.76 -7.67 -19.29
N VAL A 19 15.06 -8.92 -19.59
CA VAL A 19 15.42 -9.93 -18.57
C VAL A 19 16.61 -9.49 -17.71
N PHE A 20 17.55 -8.72 -18.27
CA PHE A 20 18.70 -8.16 -17.56
C PHE A 20 18.54 -6.68 -17.17
N GLY A 21 17.44 -6.02 -17.55
CA GLY A 21 17.19 -4.60 -17.23
C GLY A 21 18.00 -3.57 -18.02
N GLU A 22 18.78 -4.01 -19.01
CA GLU A 22 19.77 -3.16 -19.70
C GLU A 22 19.24 -2.42 -20.94
N ASN A 23 18.09 -2.81 -21.50
CA ASN A 23 17.63 -2.32 -22.81
C ASN A 23 16.16 -1.88 -22.81
N ASP A 24 15.89 -0.83 -23.59
CA ASP A 24 14.54 -0.45 -24.01
C ASP A 24 13.95 -1.47 -24.98
N PHE A 25 12.62 -1.53 -25.08
CA PHE A 25 11.96 -2.45 -26.02
C PHE A 25 12.28 -2.09 -27.48
N GLU A 26 12.77 -3.06 -28.24
CA GLU A 26 13.14 -2.93 -29.64
C GLU A 26 12.84 -4.18 -30.48
N ASP A 27 12.92 -4.03 -31.80
CA ASP A 27 12.83 -5.13 -32.76
C ASP A 27 14.20 -5.81 -32.86
N GLY A 28 14.45 -6.77 -31.98
CA GLY A 28 15.73 -7.45 -31.84
C GLY A 28 15.61 -8.84 -31.23
N THR A 29 16.75 -9.46 -30.95
CA THR A 29 16.84 -10.83 -30.39
C THR A 29 16.89 -10.84 -28.86
N HIS A 30 16.56 -9.72 -28.22
CA HIS A 30 16.57 -9.58 -26.78
C HIS A 30 15.37 -10.29 -26.13
N CYS A 31 15.59 -10.85 -24.94
CA CYS A 31 14.54 -11.51 -24.17
C CYS A 31 13.89 -10.51 -23.20
N TYR A 32 12.57 -10.48 -23.21
CA TYR A 32 11.75 -9.70 -22.29
C TYR A 32 10.88 -10.63 -21.45
N ARG A 33 10.68 -10.28 -20.17
CA ARG A 33 9.78 -11.01 -19.27
C ARG A 33 8.52 -10.19 -19.05
N LEU A 34 7.37 -10.86 -19.06
CA LEU A 34 6.10 -10.29 -18.60
C LEU A 34 6.11 -10.16 -17.09
N LEU A 35 5.49 -9.10 -16.58
CA LEU A 35 5.40 -8.82 -15.16
C LEU A 35 4.83 -10.02 -14.40
N GLU A 36 3.75 -10.65 -14.88
CA GLU A 36 3.10 -11.80 -14.24
C GLU A 36 3.96 -13.07 -14.12
N HIS A 37 5.06 -13.14 -14.86
CA HIS A 37 6.03 -14.24 -14.80
C HIS A 37 7.23 -13.92 -13.89
N GLU A 38 7.23 -12.78 -13.21
CA GLU A 38 8.26 -12.45 -12.24
C GLU A 38 8.16 -13.34 -11.00
N PRO A 39 9.29 -13.85 -10.45
CA PRO A 39 9.29 -14.71 -9.28
C PRO A 39 8.62 -14.09 -8.04
N PHE A 40 8.60 -12.75 -7.96
CA PHE A 40 8.01 -12.01 -6.84
C PHE A 40 6.50 -11.80 -6.96
N ILE A 41 5.86 -12.15 -8.08
CA ILE A 41 4.43 -11.85 -8.33
C ILE A 41 3.50 -12.52 -7.32
N SER A 42 3.85 -13.72 -6.86
CA SER A 42 3.11 -14.41 -5.80
C SER A 42 3.05 -13.60 -4.49
N ASN A 43 4.01 -12.70 -4.29
CA ASN A 43 4.11 -11.84 -3.11
C ASN A 43 3.49 -10.44 -3.34
N CYS A 44 3.01 -10.13 -4.56
CA CYS A 44 2.37 -8.87 -4.89
C CYS A 44 0.90 -8.87 -4.47
N TYR A 45 0.54 -8.10 -3.44
CA TYR A 45 -0.84 -8.02 -2.93
C TYR A 45 -1.86 -7.49 -3.95
N ASN A 46 -1.41 -6.74 -4.95
CA ASN A 46 -2.25 -6.21 -6.02
C ASN A 46 -2.42 -7.18 -7.21
N PHE A 47 -1.78 -8.36 -7.18
CA PHE A 47 -1.95 -9.38 -8.21
C PHE A 47 -2.97 -10.43 -7.79
N ARG A 48 -4.04 -10.60 -8.57
CA ARG A 48 -5.12 -11.59 -8.31
C ARG A 48 -5.41 -12.43 -9.55
N GLY A 49 -4.40 -13.18 -10.00
CA GLY A 49 -4.52 -14.07 -11.17
C GLY A 49 -4.48 -13.35 -12.53
N SER A 50 -4.47 -12.02 -12.54
CA SER A 50 -4.20 -11.19 -13.71
C SER A 50 -3.50 -9.91 -13.28
N THR A 51 -2.80 -9.29 -14.24
CA THR A 51 -2.18 -7.99 -14.00
C THR A 51 -3.26 -6.91 -13.94
N ASN A 52 -3.28 -6.16 -12.83
CA ASN A 52 -4.15 -5.00 -12.67
C ASN A 52 -3.50 -3.78 -13.36
N ASP A 53 -4.15 -3.26 -14.40
CA ASP A 53 -3.71 -2.07 -15.15
C ASP A 53 -4.35 -0.76 -14.65
N MET A 54 -5.13 -0.83 -13.57
CA MET A 54 -5.73 0.35 -12.95
C MET A 54 -4.65 1.25 -12.37
N GLU A 55 -4.76 2.54 -12.66
CA GLU A 55 -3.87 3.53 -12.07
C GLU A 55 -4.05 3.58 -10.54
N PRO A 56 -2.97 3.86 -9.78
CA PRO A 56 -3.08 4.11 -8.36
C PRO A 56 -4.13 5.19 -8.10
N GLN A 57 -5.02 4.94 -7.14
CA GLN A 57 -5.94 6.00 -6.71
C GLN A 57 -5.16 7.15 -6.11
N ASP A 58 -5.61 8.38 -6.38
CA ASP A 58 -5.03 9.59 -5.81
C ASP A 58 -5.02 9.52 -4.28
N ALA A 59 -3.88 9.86 -3.68
CA ALA A 59 -3.68 9.76 -2.24
C ALA A 59 -4.71 10.60 -1.45
N VAL A 60 -5.12 11.76 -2.00
CA VAL A 60 -6.16 12.61 -1.41
C VAL A 60 -7.51 11.89 -1.43
N MET A 61 -7.85 11.24 -2.54
CA MET A 61 -9.11 10.48 -2.66
C MET A 61 -9.15 9.29 -1.71
N VAL A 62 -8.04 8.57 -1.58
CA VAL A 62 -7.89 7.46 -0.61
C VAL A 62 -8.02 7.99 0.81
N GLY A 63 -7.31 9.08 1.14
CA GLY A 63 -7.36 9.73 2.44
C GLY A 63 -8.76 10.22 2.81
N GLN A 64 -9.47 10.82 1.86
CA GLN A 64 -10.86 11.25 2.05
C GLN A 64 -11.80 10.07 2.33
N LYS A 65 -11.61 8.94 1.65
CA LYS A 65 -12.40 7.73 1.89
C LYS A 65 -12.14 7.15 3.29
N LEU A 66 -10.87 7.05 3.68
CA LEU A 66 -10.47 6.63 5.02
C LEU A 66 -11.10 7.51 6.10
N PHE A 67 -10.96 8.83 5.93
CA PHE A 67 -11.50 9.82 6.85
C PHE A 67 -13.02 9.66 7.00
N LYS A 68 -13.77 9.60 5.89
CA LYS A 68 -15.23 9.43 5.93
C LYS A 68 -15.67 8.17 6.67
N ILE A 69 -15.00 7.04 6.46
CA ILE A 69 -15.33 5.78 7.16
C ILE A 69 -15.03 5.92 8.65
N MET A 70 -13.86 6.45 9.01
CA MET A 70 -13.49 6.66 10.41
C MET A 70 -14.46 7.63 11.12
N THR A 71 -14.82 8.74 10.48
CA THR A 71 -15.78 9.71 11.02
C THR A 71 -17.14 9.05 11.27
N ALA A 72 -17.65 8.27 10.32
CA ALA A 72 -18.92 7.57 10.49
C ALA A 72 -18.88 6.55 11.65
N ILE A 73 -17.74 5.88 11.87
CA ILE A 73 -17.53 5.03 13.04
C ILE A 73 -17.52 5.89 14.31
N LEU A 74 -16.76 6.98 14.38
CA LEU A 74 -16.71 7.83 15.58
C LEU A 74 -18.10 8.39 15.94
N GLU A 75 -18.86 8.84 14.94
CA GLU A 75 -20.21 9.39 15.11
C GLU A 75 -21.21 8.35 15.63
N SER A 76 -21.15 7.10 15.16
CA SER A 76 -22.11 6.06 15.58
C SER A 76 -21.91 5.60 17.03
N TYR A 77 -20.75 5.87 17.61
CA TYR A 77 -20.42 5.60 19.02
C TYR A 77 -20.22 6.88 19.85
N SER A 78 -20.67 8.03 19.32
CA SER A 78 -20.71 9.29 20.04
C SER A 78 -21.95 9.38 20.94
N SER A 79 -21.86 10.15 22.02
CA SER A 79 -23.04 10.57 22.79
C SER A 79 -23.93 11.51 21.95
N ASP A 80 -25.21 11.64 22.33
CA ASP A 80 -26.19 12.47 21.60
C ASP A 80 -25.76 13.95 21.47
N ASP A 81 -24.97 14.45 22.41
CA ASP A 81 -24.40 15.80 22.42
C ASP A 81 -23.02 15.89 21.72
N HIS A 82 -22.54 14.77 21.16
CA HIS A 82 -21.22 14.61 20.55
C HIS A 82 -20.03 15.00 21.42
N SER A 83 -20.21 15.10 22.74
CA SER A 83 -19.14 15.49 23.67
C SER A 83 -18.24 14.32 24.07
N ARG A 84 -18.69 13.07 23.85
CA ARG A 84 -17.98 11.86 24.27
C ARG A 84 -18.09 10.78 23.20
N VAL A 85 -17.01 10.01 23.04
CA VAL A 85 -16.94 8.85 22.13
C VAL A 85 -16.61 7.61 22.94
N ASP A 86 -17.36 6.52 22.74
CA ASP A 86 -17.11 5.23 23.39
C ASP A 86 -16.05 4.42 22.63
N TYR A 87 -14.78 4.78 22.83
CA TYR A 87 -13.65 4.09 22.21
C TYR A 87 -13.56 2.61 22.58
N MET A 88 -14.07 2.21 23.74
CA MET A 88 -14.08 0.80 24.15
C MET A 88 -15.03 -0.01 23.28
N ARG A 89 -16.26 0.47 23.05
CA ARG A 89 -17.20 -0.18 22.13
C ARG A 89 -16.71 -0.15 20.69
N ILE A 90 -16.09 0.95 20.23
CA ILE A 90 -15.46 1.00 18.91
C ILE A 90 -14.41 -0.10 18.77
N SER A 91 -13.52 -0.27 19.75
CA SER A 91 -12.42 -1.25 19.67
C SER A 91 -12.90 -2.71 19.49
N GLN A 92 -14.12 -3.01 19.95
CA GLN A 92 -14.78 -4.31 19.89
C GLN A 92 -15.81 -4.41 18.75
N SER A 93 -16.02 -3.34 18.00
CA SER A 93 -17.01 -3.26 16.92
C SER A 93 -16.56 -4.00 15.66
N GLU A 94 -17.55 -4.51 14.93
CA GLU A 94 -17.36 -5.19 13.66
C GLU A 94 -16.93 -4.20 12.57
N GLU A 95 -17.46 -2.97 12.62
CA GLU A 95 -17.16 -1.85 11.75
C GLU A 95 -15.68 -1.48 11.85
N PHE A 96 -15.17 -1.34 13.08
CA PHE A 96 -13.76 -1.06 13.31
C PHE A 96 -12.87 -2.26 12.99
N ARG A 97 -13.34 -3.50 13.19
CA ARG A 97 -12.63 -4.71 12.75
C ARG A 97 -12.45 -4.71 11.22
N ARG A 98 -13.50 -4.44 10.45
CA ARG A 98 -13.44 -4.34 8.98
C ARG A 98 -12.56 -3.19 8.51
N TYR A 99 -12.68 -2.02 9.14
CA TYR A 99 -11.79 -0.89 8.88
C TYR A 99 -10.32 -1.30 9.05
N LYS A 100 -9.99 -2.02 10.14
CA LYS A 100 -8.65 -2.56 10.35
C LYS A 100 -8.27 -3.63 9.33
N GLU A 101 -9.16 -4.51 8.91
CA GLU A 101 -8.82 -5.52 7.88
C GLU A 101 -8.55 -4.90 6.52
N ASP A 102 -9.34 -3.90 6.14
CA ASP A 102 -9.18 -3.20 4.87
C ASP A 102 -7.91 -2.32 4.85
N PHE A 103 -7.46 -1.81 6.00
CA PHE A 103 -6.42 -0.77 6.07
C PHE A 103 -5.22 -1.07 6.99
N SER A 104 -5.26 -2.12 7.81
CA SER A 104 -4.32 -2.36 8.92
C SER A 104 -3.75 -3.78 9.00
N GLU A 105 -3.74 -4.58 7.94
CA GLU A 105 -2.73 -5.65 7.90
C GLU A 105 -1.37 -4.96 8.09
N GLY A 106 -0.74 -5.13 9.25
CA GLY A 106 0.29 -4.21 9.73
C GLY A 106 1.48 -4.06 8.78
N LYS A 107 1.76 -5.08 7.96
CA LYS A 107 2.75 -5.01 6.88
C LYS A 107 2.24 -4.28 5.63
N LYS A 108 0.94 -4.30 5.31
CA LYS A 108 0.34 -3.58 4.17
C LYS A 108 0.34 -2.07 4.38
N LEU A 109 -0.05 -1.58 5.57
CA LEU A 109 0.00 -0.14 5.85
C LEU A 109 1.44 0.39 5.85
N LEU A 110 2.36 -0.36 6.44
CA LEU A 110 3.78 0.02 6.46
C LEU A 110 4.42 -0.04 5.05
N LYS A 111 4.08 -1.06 4.23
CA LYS A 111 4.47 -1.13 2.81
C LYS A 111 3.82 -0.01 1.97
N TRP A 112 2.62 0.45 2.33
CA TRP A 112 1.98 1.60 1.69
C TRP A 112 2.66 2.91 2.10
N ILE A 113 2.97 3.12 3.38
CA ILE A 113 3.72 4.29 3.85
C ILE A 113 5.11 4.35 3.21
N MET A 114 5.76 3.19 2.99
CA MET A 114 7.05 3.10 2.28
C MET A 114 7.03 3.75 0.89
N SER A 115 5.89 3.80 0.18
CA SER A 115 5.82 4.44 -1.14
C SER A 115 5.78 5.97 -1.08
N TYR A 116 5.62 6.56 0.11
CA TYR A 116 5.48 8.01 0.30
C TYR A 116 6.62 8.64 1.12
N VAL A 117 7.56 7.85 1.62
CA VAL A 117 8.72 8.33 2.39
C VAL A 117 10.00 8.31 1.55
N ASP A 118 10.98 9.15 1.90
CA ASP A 118 12.26 9.21 1.21
C ASP A 118 13.04 7.89 1.29
N ALA A 119 13.96 7.69 0.35
CA ALA A 119 14.69 6.44 0.17
C ALA A 119 15.41 5.94 1.43
N ASN A 120 15.88 6.85 2.29
CA ASN A 120 16.55 6.47 3.55
C ASN A 120 15.56 5.88 4.55
N LYS A 121 14.39 6.51 4.72
CA LYS A 121 13.32 6.00 5.60
C LYS A 121 12.70 4.72 5.05
N ALA A 122 12.52 4.63 3.73
CA ALA A 122 12.04 3.42 3.06
C ALA A 122 13.01 2.25 3.25
N GLY A 123 14.32 2.49 3.14
CA GLY A 123 15.36 1.49 3.39
C GLY A 123 15.35 0.96 4.83
N LEU A 124 15.22 1.85 5.82
CA LEU A 124 15.14 1.48 7.24
C LEU A 124 13.89 0.63 7.54
N LEU A 125 12.72 1.05 7.03
CA LEU A 125 11.47 0.30 7.14
C LEU A 125 11.57 -1.08 6.47
N THR A 126 12.26 -1.19 5.34
CA THR A 126 12.48 -2.46 4.63
C THR A 126 13.27 -3.44 5.49
N HIS A 127 14.35 -2.98 6.14
CA HIS A 127 15.15 -3.81 7.04
C HIS A 127 14.37 -4.25 8.29
N LEU A 128 13.52 -3.38 8.84
CA LEU A 128 12.67 -3.70 10.00
C LEU A 128 11.55 -4.71 9.67
N LEU A 129 11.20 -4.88 8.38
CA LEU A 129 10.08 -5.70 7.92
C LEU A 129 10.48 -7.00 7.20
N GLY A 130 11.79 -7.24 6.99
CA GLY A 130 12.33 -8.38 6.25
C GLY A 130 12.07 -9.75 6.88
N GLU A 131 12.02 -10.80 6.06
CA GLU A 131 11.63 -12.15 6.49
C GLU A 131 12.67 -12.89 7.35
N ASP A 132 13.95 -12.52 7.30
CA ASP A 132 15.04 -13.17 8.07
C ASP A 132 15.28 -12.58 9.47
N GLY A 133 14.57 -11.51 9.84
CA GLY A 133 14.71 -10.87 11.15
C GLY A 133 13.62 -11.30 12.11
N GLY A 134 13.86 -12.35 12.90
CA GLY A 134 12.97 -12.89 13.94
C GLY A 134 12.67 -11.96 15.13
N GLY A 135 12.48 -10.66 14.90
CA GLY A 135 11.96 -9.73 15.89
C GLY A 135 10.47 -9.52 15.65
N SER A 136 9.62 -9.92 16.59
CA SER A 136 8.24 -9.45 16.63
C SER A 136 8.26 -7.92 16.68
N VAL A 137 7.95 -7.25 15.56
CA VAL A 137 7.79 -5.79 15.54
C VAL A 137 6.55 -5.48 16.36
N HIS A 138 6.76 -5.10 17.61
CA HIS A 138 5.69 -4.74 18.52
C HIS A 138 5.30 -3.29 18.20
N ILE A 139 4.20 -3.11 17.48
CA ILE A 139 3.64 -1.78 17.23
C ILE A 139 3.05 -1.30 18.55
N VAL A 140 3.72 -0.33 19.19
CA VAL A 140 3.23 0.33 20.39
C VAL A 140 2.60 1.65 19.96
N TYR A 141 1.29 1.78 20.20
CA TYR A 141 0.60 3.06 20.06
C TYR A 141 1.00 3.93 21.24
N GLN A 142 1.71 5.03 20.97
CA GLN A 142 1.95 6.08 21.96
C GLN A 142 0.88 7.15 21.83
N ASP A 143 0.46 7.69 22.97
CA ASP A 143 -0.40 8.87 23.00
C ASP A 143 0.32 10.03 22.29
N TYR A 144 -0.38 10.65 21.34
CA TYR A 144 0.15 11.76 20.58
C TYR A 144 0.30 12.99 21.48
N ASP A 145 1.51 13.53 21.59
CA ASP A 145 1.78 14.73 22.38
C ASP A 145 1.29 15.99 21.64
N TRP A 146 0.21 16.56 22.15
CA TRP A 146 -0.42 17.76 21.60
C TRP A 146 0.39 19.05 21.79
N SER A 147 1.41 19.06 22.67
CA SER A 147 2.27 20.23 22.90
C SER A 147 3.18 20.57 21.71
N ILE A 148 3.31 19.65 20.76
CA ILE A 148 4.14 19.83 19.56
C ILE A 148 3.47 20.81 18.55
N ASN A 149 2.16 21.05 18.68
CA ASN A 149 1.41 21.96 17.81
C ASN A 149 1.14 23.35 18.43
N SER A 150 1.71 23.65 19.60
CA SER A 150 1.56 24.93 20.31
C SER A 150 2.78 25.83 20.20
#